data_AF-A0A8K0IZ58-F1
#
_entry.id   AF-A0A8K0IZ58-F1
#
_cell.length_a   1.000
_cell.length_b   1.000
_cell.length_c   1.000
_cell.angle_alpha   90.00
_cell.angle_beta   90.00
_cell.angle_gamma   90.00
#
_symmetry.space_group_name_H-M   'P 1'
#
loop_
_entity.id
_entity.type
_entity.pdbx_description
1 polymer ?
#
loop_
_entity_poly.entity_id
_entity_poly.type
_entity_poly.pdbx_seq_one_letter_code
_entity_poly.pdbx_strand_id
1 'polypeptide(L)'
;VNDVVVHSDGSIWFTDPIYGFDAGFRSRPRLPRQVYRFDPARGSVRAVADGFGRPNGICFSPDERIVYVTVTDWIHRDGTTDDFCVSYM
;
A
#
# COMPACT_ATOMS: atom_id res chain seq x y z
N VAL A 1 -8.82 0.75 4.19
CA VAL A 1 -8.03 1.67 3.35
C VAL A 1 -7.34 2.69 4.23
N ASN A 2 -6.07 2.97 3.95
CA ASN A 2 -5.30 4.05 4.56
C ASN A 2 -5.03 5.15 3.52
N ASP A 3 -4.26 4.83 2.46
CA ASP A 3 -3.99 5.77 1.36
C ASP A 3 -4.60 5.30 0.05
N VAL A 4 -4.91 6.27 -0.82
CA VAL A 4 -5.56 6.07 -2.11
C VAL A 4 -5.12 7.12 -3.12
N VAL A 5 -4.97 6.70 -4.38
CA VAL A 5 -4.74 7.60 -5.52
C VAL A 5 -5.58 7.13 -6.72
N VAL A 6 -6.07 8.07 -7.52
CA VAL A 6 -6.79 7.79 -8.75
C VAL A 6 -5.85 8.03 -9.92
N HIS A 7 -5.72 7.04 -10.79
CA HIS A 7 -4.94 7.12 -12.02
C HIS A 7 -5.79 7.75 -13.15
N SER A 8 -5.18 8.37 -14.17
CA SER A 8 -5.92 9.04 -15.25
C SER A 8 -6.83 8.11 -16.07
N ASP A 9 -6.53 6.81 -16.10
CA ASP A 9 -7.39 5.77 -16.68
C ASP A 9 -8.68 5.49 -15.86
N GLY A 10 -8.88 6.18 -14.74
CA GLY A 10 -10.02 6.04 -13.85
C GLY A 10 -9.90 4.89 -12.84
N SER A 11 -8.79 4.15 -12.84
CA SER A 11 -8.57 3.11 -11.83
C SER A 11 -8.15 3.69 -10.48
N ILE A 12 -8.61 3.04 -9.41
CA ILE A 12 -8.35 3.45 -8.03
C ILE A 12 -7.28 2.54 -7.45
N TRP A 13 -6.19 3.12 -6.98
CA TRP A 13 -5.07 2.40 -6.39
C TRP A 13 -4.99 2.72 -4.90
N PHE A 14 -4.80 1.69 -4.07
CA PHE A 14 -4.83 1.88 -2.63
C PHE A 14 -3.93 0.91 -1.87
N THR A 15 -3.59 1.33 -0.65
CA THR A 15 -2.92 0.53 0.37
C THR A 15 -3.84 0.36 1.58
N ASP A 16 -3.70 -0.74 2.30
CA ASP A 16 -4.42 -0.96 3.56
C ASP A 16 -3.55 -1.71 4.58
N PRO A 17 -2.60 -1.01 5.22
CA PRO A 17 -1.77 -1.58 6.28
C PRO A 17 -2.61 -1.96 7.51
N ILE A 18 -2.01 -2.79 8.38
CA ILE A 18 -2.69 -3.38 9.55
C ILE A 18 -2.94 -2.40 10.71
N TYR A 19 -2.58 -1.11 10.57
CA TYR A 19 -2.63 -0.12 11.66
C TYR A 19 -3.97 -0.04 12.39
N GLY A 20 -5.09 -0.10 11.67
CA GLY A 20 -6.40 -0.02 12.30
C GLY A 20 -6.69 -1.19 13.24
N PHE A 21 -6.18 -2.38 12.92
CA PHE A 21 -6.28 -3.55 13.78
C PHE A 21 -5.29 -3.46 14.94
N ASP A 22 -4.04 -3.08 14.68
CA ASP A 22 -3.01 -2.92 15.72
C ASP A 22 -3.40 -1.88 16.77
N ALA A 23 -4.10 -0.81 16.37
CA ALA A 23 -4.60 0.24 17.24
C ALA A 23 -6.02 -0.05 17.81
N GLY A 24 -6.60 -1.22 17.51
CA GLY A 24 -7.85 -1.69 18.12
C GLY A 24 -9.14 -1.02 17.65
N PHE A 25 -9.11 -0.19 16.61
CA PHE A 25 -10.29 0.52 16.11
C PHE A 25 -10.85 -0.05 14.79
N ARG A 26 -10.20 -1.07 14.20
CA ARG A 26 -10.72 -1.87 13.08
C ARG A 26 -10.59 -3.36 13.36
N SER A 27 -11.44 -4.15 12.69
CA SER A 27 -11.30 -5.60 12.65
C SER A 27 -10.06 -6.03 11.86
N ARG A 28 -9.62 -7.27 12.05
CA ARG A 28 -8.46 -7.83 11.35
C ARG A 28 -8.67 -7.74 9.83
N PRO A 29 -7.70 -7.23 9.05
CA PRO A 29 -7.79 -7.17 7.60
C PRO A 29 -8.02 -8.57 7.01
N ARG A 30 -8.93 -8.67 6.03
CA ARG A 30 -9.17 -9.90 5.27
C ARG A 30 -8.21 -10.06 4.08
N LEU A 31 -7.64 -8.95 3.63
CA LEU A 31 -6.72 -8.89 2.51
C LEU A 31 -5.27 -8.78 3.02
N PRO A 32 -4.29 -9.38 2.33
CA PRO A 32 -2.89 -9.17 2.62
C PRO A 32 -2.44 -7.70 2.48
N ARG A 33 -1.32 -7.35 3.12
CA ARG A 33 -0.69 -6.03 3.03
C ARG A 33 -0.01 -5.89 1.66
N GLN A 34 -0.69 -5.28 0.71
CA GLN A 34 -0.29 -5.19 -0.70
C GLN A 34 -0.79 -3.88 -1.29
N VAL A 35 -0.35 -3.59 -2.50
CA VAL A 35 -0.94 -2.55 -3.34
C VAL A 35 -2.04 -3.18 -4.17
N TYR A 36 -3.21 -2.56 -4.16
CA TYR A 36 -4.37 -3.02 -4.92
C TYR A 36 -4.78 -1.99 -5.96
N ARG A 37 -5.26 -2.49 -7.10
CA ARG A 37 -5.94 -1.70 -8.13
C ARG A 37 -7.39 -2.16 -8.24
N PHE A 38 -8.31 -1.22 -8.10
CA PHE A 38 -9.71 -1.38 -8.41
C PHE A 38 -10.01 -0.75 -9.78
N ASP A 39 -10.71 -1.52 -10.62
CA ASP A 39 -11.23 -1.09 -11.91
C ASP A 39 -12.74 -0.85 -11.79
N PRO A 40 -13.21 0.41 -11.74
CA PRO A 40 -14.63 0.71 -11.60
C PRO A 40 -15.47 0.23 -12.78
N ALA A 41 -14.90 0.21 -14.00
CA ALA A 41 -15.63 -0.21 -15.19
C ALA A 41 -15.93 -1.71 -15.19
N ARG A 42 -15.06 -2.51 -14.56
CA ARG A 42 -15.22 -3.97 -14.43
C ARG A 42 -15.72 -4.43 -13.06
N GLY A 43 -15.73 -3.54 -12.07
CA GLY A 43 -16.03 -3.90 -10.68
C GLY A 43 -15.01 -4.86 -10.05
N SER A 44 -13.78 -4.92 -10.57
CA SER A 44 -12.77 -5.91 -10.18
C SER A 44 -11.63 -5.30 -9.38
N VAL A 45 -11.18 -6.00 -8.34
CA VAL A 45 -9.98 -5.67 -7.56
C VAL A 45 -8.89 -6.71 -7.86
N ARG A 46 -7.65 -6.26 -8.04
CA ARG A 46 -6.47 -7.14 -8.10
C ARG A 46 -5.33 -6.58 -7.28
N ALA A 47 -4.51 -7.47 -6.73
CA ALA A 47 -3.19 -7.12 -6.25
C ALA A 47 -2.27 -6.79 -7.44
N VAL A 48 -1.43 -5.78 -7.27
CA VAL A 48 -0.50 -5.31 -8.31
C VAL A 48 0.96 -5.30 -7.84
N ALA A 49 1.19 -5.28 -6.53
CA ALA A 49 2.50 -5.46 -5.93
C ALA A 49 2.36 -5.99 -4.49
N ASP A 50 3.25 -6.88 -4.09
CA ASP A 50 3.31 -7.53 -2.79
C ASP A 50 4.71 -7.41 -2.16
N GLY A 51 4.99 -8.19 -1.11
CA GLY A 51 6.28 -8.15 -0.40
C GLY A 51 6.45 -6.97 0.57
N PHE A 52 5.44 -6.10 0.70
CA PHE A 52 5.50 -4.97 1.61
C PHE A 52 5.27 -5.38 3.07
N GLY A 53 6.05 -4.78 3.96
CA GLY A 53 5.77 -4.76 5.38
C GLY A 53 4.48 -3.99 5.69
N ARG A 54 4.52 -2.66 5.79
CA ARG A 54 3.34 -1.79 5.95
C ARG A 54 3.37 -0.73 4.86
N PRO A 55 2.79 -1.02 3.69
CA PRO A 55 2.64 -0.02 2.66
C PRO A 55 1.69 1.06 3.17
N ASN A 56 2.09 2.31 3.04
CA ASN A 56 1.36 3.47 3.55
C ASN A 56 1.06 4.38 2.36
N GLY A 57 1.89 5.37 2.08
CA GLY A 57 1.66 6.34 1.01
C GLY A 57 1.76 5.74 -0.39
N ILE A 58 0.99 6.29 -1.32
CA ILE A 58 0.97 5.91 -2.73
C ILE A 58 0.79 7.15 -3.62
N CYS A 59 1.60 7.29 -4.66
CA CYS A 59 1.40 8.31 -5.70
C CYS A 59 1.98 7.86 -7.04
N PHE A 60 1.55 8.51 -8.12
CA PHE A 60 2.07 8.29 -9.46
C PHE A 60 3.12 9.34 -9.83
N SER A 61 4.05 9.00 -10.72
CA SER A 61 4.84 9.98 -11.46
C SER A 61 3.92 10.91 -12.27
N PRO A 62 4.39 12.10 -12.69
CA PRO A 62 3.57 13.01 -13.50
C PRO A 62 3.07 12.40 -14.83
N ASP A 63 3.82 11.45 -15.40
CA ASP A 63 3.44 10.70 -16.60
C ASP A 63 2.73 9.36 -16.30
N GLU A 64 2.45 9.10 -15.02
CA GLU A 64 1.78 7.93 -14.46
C GLU A 64 2.38 6.55 -14.81
N ARG A 65 3.62 6.53 -15.32
CA ARG A 65 4.32 5.28 -15.65
C ARG A 65 4.94 4.59 -14.44
N ILE A 66 5.18 5.34 -13.36
CA ILE A 66 5.80 4.86 -12.14
C ILE A 66 4.81 5.09 -10.99
N VAL A 67 4.60 4.07 -10.17
CA VAL A 67 3.91 4.18 -8.89
C VAL A 67 4.95 4.16 -7.77
N TYR A 68 4.98 5.22 -6.97
CA TYR A 68 5.77 5.29 -5.75
C TYR A 68 4.93 4.85 -4.58
N VAL A 69 5.46 3.92 -3.78
CA VAL A 69 4.79 3.39 -2.58
C VAL A 69 5.74 3.55 -1.42
N THR A 70 5.31 4.23 -0.36
CA THR A 70 6.09 4.34 0.86
C THR A 70 5.76 3.21 1.82
N VAL A 71 6.76 2.79 2.58
CA VAL A 71 6.71 1.71 3.54
C VAL A 71 7.17 2.24 4.88
N THR A 72 6.44 1.93 5.95
CA THR A 72 6.78 2.42 7.30
C THR A 72 7.44 1.35 8.18
N ASP A 73 7.89 0.24 7.58
CA ASP A 73 8.41 -0.95 8.28
C ASP A 73 9.94 -0.97 8.40
N TRP A 74 10.55 0.17 8.71
CA TRP A 74 12.00 0.29 8.76
C TRP A 74 12.66 -0.50 9.90
N ILE A 75 11.98 -0.66 11.03
CA ILE A 75 12.50 -1.35 12.21
C ILE A 75 11.44 -2.34 12.67
N HIS A 76 11.75 -3.62 12.56
CA HIS A 76 10.96 -4.67 13.19
C HIS A 76 11.06 -4.54 14.71
N ARG A 77 10.03 -5.00 15.43
CA ARG A 77 9.95 -4.87 16.90
C ARG A 77 11.11 -5.58 17.65
N ASP A 78 11.87 -6.39 16.94
CA ASP A 78 13.07 -7.12 17.39
C ASP A 78 14.40 -6.41 17.05
N GLY A 79 14.35 -5.21 16.45
CA GLY A 79 15.53 -4.42 16.09
C GLY A 79 16.16 -4.79 14.75
N THR A 80 15.56 -5.68 13.97
CA THR A 80 16.03 -6.01 12.62
C THR A 80 15.54 -5.01 11.58
N THR A 81 16.38 -4.70 10.60
CA THR A 81 16.08 -3.83 9.46
C THR A 81 15.87 -4.68 8.21
N ASP A 82 14.90 -4.29 7.38
CA ASP A 82 14.73 -4.87 6.04
C ASP A 82 15.46 -3.98 5.02
N ASP A 83 16.61 -4.45 4.54
CA ASP A 83 17.46 -3.73 3.58
C ASP A 83 16.78 -3.54 2.20
N PHE A 84 15.67 -4.22 1.92
CA PHE A 84 14.84 -4.01 0.72
C PHE A 84 13.81 -2.89 0.89
N CYS A 85 13.60 -2.42 2.13
CA CYS A 85 12.63 -1.40 2.50
C CYS A 85 13.28 -0.01 2.47
N VAL A 86 13.86 0.40 1.33
CA VAL A 86 14.62 1.66 1.24
C VAL A 86 13.68 2.87 1.33
N SER A 87 13.76 3.65 2.42
CA SER A 87 13.25 5.02 2.47
C SER A 87 14.45 5.95 2.49
N TYR A 88 14.68 6.69 1.41
CA TYR A 88 15.56 7.86 1.50
C TYR A 88 14.75 8.98 2.15
N MET A 89 15.25 9.51 3.27
CA MET A 89 14.76 10.73 3.92
C MET A 89 14.86 11.93 3.00
#